data_AF-A0A2E9NH55-F1
#
_entry.id   AF-A0A2E9NH55-F1
#
_cell.length_a   1.000
_cell.length_b   1.000
_cell.length_c   1.000
_cell.angle_alpha   90.00
_cell.angle_beta   90.00
_cell.angle_gamma   90.00
#
_symmetry.space_group_name_H-M   'P 1'
#
loop_
_entity.id
_entity.type
_entity.pdbx_description
1 polymer ?
#
loop_
_entity_poly.entity_id
_entity_poly.type
_entity_poly.pdbx_seq_one_letter_code
_entity_poly.pdbx_strand_id
1 'polypeptide(L)'
;MREVKVGGRSVAVTHIKTEPTEYGDIQRYRVDVSGFDSPTRIAILRTDSTVDARVLAAVVDSELLLGYDGSEESGLLRDPALREWRDEHRDEIKELLQQLHREADALPPEPMTEGERILLRAFDMEGSLDDA
;
A
#
# COMPACT_ATOMS: atom_id res chain seq x y z
N MET A 1 -12.25 -1.54 -6.95
CA MET A 1 -11.96 -0.17 -6.47
C MET A 1 -12.38 -0.12 -5.01
N ARG A 2 -11.61 0.56 -4.16
CA ARG A 2 -11.97 0.89 -2.77
C ARG A 2 -11.53 2.33 -2.48
N GLU A 3 -12.26 3.03 -1.63
CA GLU A 3 -12.02 4.42 -1.26
C GLU A 3 -11.96 4.57 0.27
N VAL A 4 -11.11 5.47 0.74
CA VAL A 4 -11.08 5.97 2.13
C VAL A 4 -11.08 7.50 2.14
N LYS A 5 -11.49 8.08 3.27
CA LYS A 5 -11.54 9.54 3.45
C LYS A 5 -10.57 9.98 4.53
N VAL A 6 -9.86 11.08 4.29
CA VAL A 6 -8.93 11.71 5.23
C VAL A 6 -8.79 13.18 4.85
N GLY A 7 -8.68 14.11 5.81
CA GLY A 7 -8.46 15.54 5.53
C GLY A 7 -9.46 16.14 4.54
N GLY A 8 -10.73 15.71 4.61
CA GLY A 8 -11.79 16.15 3.70
C GLY A 8 -11.66 15.67 2.24
N ARG A 9 -10.66 14.83 1.91
CA ARG A 9 -10.43 14.27 0.58
C ARG A 9 -10.72 12.77 0.55
N SER A 10 -11.04 12.27 -0.63
CA SER A 10 -11.09 10.84 -0.94
C SER A 10 -9.74 10.39 -1.49
N VAL A 11 -9.26 9.24 -1.00
CA VAL A 11 -8.15 8.47 -1.57
C VAL A 11 -8.74 7.21 -2.18
N ALA A 12 -8.78 7.15 -3.52
CA ALA A 12 -9.37 6.05 -4.27
C ALA A 12 -8.27 5.16 -4.84
N VAL A 13 -8.40 3.85 -4.64
CA VAL A 13 -7.47 2.85 -5.15
C VAL A 13 -8.21 1.89 -6.07
N THR A 14 -7.68 1.74 -7.28
CA THR A 14 -8.28 0.92 -8.33
C THR A 14 -7.26 -0.05 -8.87
N HIS A 15 -7.56 -1.35 -8.82
CA HIS A 15 -6.77 -2.35 -9.54
C HIS A 15 -6.87 -2.11 -11.06
N ILE A 16 -5.74 -2.10 -11.75
CA ILE A 16 -5.67 -1.80 -13.19
C ILE A 16 -5.08 -2.93 -14.03
N LYS A 17 -4.21 -3.78 -13.48
CA LYS A 17 -3.57 -4.86 -14.24
C LYS A 17 -2.94 -5.89 -13.31
N THR A 18 -3.16 -7.16 -13.61
CA THR A 18 -2.35 -8.28 -13.11
C THR A 18 -1.27 -8.62 -14.12
N GLU A 19 -0.02 -8.76 -13.68
CA GLU A 19 1.13 -9.13 -14.49
C GLU A 19 1.77 -10.39 -13.91
N PRO A 20 1.56 -11.57 -14.55
CA PRO A 20 2.16 -12.80 -14.10
C PRO A 20 3.67 -12.79 -14.28
N THR A 21 4.41 -13.24 -13.27
CA THR A 21 5.87 -13.43 -13.33
C THR A 21 6.25 -14.81 -12.81
N GLU A 22 7.51 -15.22 -13.00
CA GLU A 22 8.03 -16.47 -12.44
C GLU A 22 8.06 -16.48 -10.89
N TYR A 23 7.99 -15.30 -10.27
CA TYR A 23 7.98 -15.12 -8.81
C TYR A 23 6.59 -14.94 -8.21
N GLY A 24 5.54 -14.98 -9.04
CA GLY A 24 4.16 -14.70 -8.65
C GLY A 24 3.55 -13.53 -9.42
N ASP A 25 2.29 -13.22 -9.13
CA ASP A 25 1.57 -12.16 -9.82
C ASP A 25 1.90 -10.78 -9.23
N ILE A 26 2.25 -9.83 -10.10
CA ILE A 26 2.36 -8.42 -9.75
C ILE A 26 1.01 -7.76 -10.03
N GLN A 27 0.36 -7.28 -8.98
CA GLN A 27 -0.87 -6.51 -9.07
C GLN A 27 -0.54 -5.02 -9.14
N ARG A 28 -1.03 -4.35 -10.18
CA ARG A 28 -0.85 -2.91 -10.39
C ARG A 28 -2.11 -2.18 -10.00
N TYR A 29 -1.96 -1.13 -9.21
CA TYR A 29 -3.04 -0.28 -8.77
C TYR A 29 -2.78 1.16 -9.21
N ARG A 30 -3.85 1.87 -9.54
CA ARG A 30 -3.88 3.32 -9.68
C ARG A 30 -4.42 3.93 -8.39
N VAL A 31 -3.79 5.01 -7.95
CA VAL A 31 -4.21 5.79 -6.80
C VAL A 31 -4.55 7.19 -7.25
N ASP A 32 -5.71 7.69 -6.84
CA ASP A 32 -6.19 9.03 -7.12
C ASP A 32 -6.59 9.69 -5.78
N VAL A 33 -6.26 10.98 -5.60
CA VAL A 33 -6.70 11.77 -4.45
C VAL A 33 -7.60 12.89 -4.94
N SER A 34 -8.81 12.99 -4.39
CA SER A 34 -9.84 13.89 -4.91
C SER A 34 -9.38 15.34 -4.89
N GLY A 35 -9.50 16.01 -6.05
CA GLY A 35 -9.12 17.41 -6.23
C GLY A 35 -7.61 17.66 -6.32
N PHE A 36 -6.84 16.62 -6.62
CA PHE A 36 -5.49 16.69 -7.19
C PHE A 36 -5.47 15.91 -8.51
N ASP A 37 -4.83 16.45 -9.54
CA ASP A 37 -4.84 15.88 -10.90
C ASP A 37 -3.67 14.92 -11.18
N SER A 38 -2.91 14.59 -10.14
CA SER A 38 -1.68 13.79 -10.24
C SER A 38 -1.91 12.37 -9.71
N PRO A 39 -2.43 11.43 -10.52
CA PRO A 39 -2.53 10.04 -10.10
C PRO A 39 -1.15 9.38 -10.08
N THR A 40 -0.98 8.42 -9.17
CA THR A 40 0.20 7.56 -9.12
C THR A 40 -0.17 6.10 -9.42
N ARG A 41 0.84 5.26 -9.59
CA ARG A 41 0.67 3.82 -9.73
C ARG A 41 1.59 3.11 -8.77
N ILE A 42 1.05 2.13 -8.08
CA ILE A 42 1.82 1.22 -7.25
C ILE A 42 1.74 -0.20 -7.81
N ALA A 43 2.76 -0.99 -7.55
CA ALA A 43 2.83 -2.40 -7.91
C ALA A 43 3.12 -3.20 -6.64
N ILE A 44 2.31 -4.22 -6.38
CA ILE A 44 2.44 -5.10 -5.21
C ILE A 44 2.52 -6.53 -5.72
N LEU A 45 3.54 -7.28 -5.28
CA LEU A 45 3.60 -8.73 -5.49
C LEU A 45 2.60 -9.37 -4.53
N ARG A 46 1.52 -9.95 -5.08
CA ARG A 46 0.49 -10.65 -4.29
C ARG A 46 -0.41 -11.50 -5.17
N THR A 47 -0.98 -12.54 -4.58
CA THR A 47 -1.77 -13.55 -5.30
C THR A 47 -3.14 -13.07 -5.76
N ASP A 48 -3.70 -12.02 -5.14
CA ASP A 48 -5.04 -11.55 -5.45
C ASP A 48 -5.07 -10.05 -5.81
N SER A 49 -6.00 -9.69 -6.70
CA SER A 49 -6.15 -8.31 -7.19
C SER A 49 -7.10 -7.46 -6.34
N THR A 50 -7.58 -7.96 -5.20
CA THR A 50 -8.57 -7.29 -4.36
C THR A 50 -8.00 -5.99 -3.82
N VAL A 51 -8.81 -4.93 -3.76
CA VAL A 51 -8.41 -3.70 -3.07
C VAL A 51 -8.94 -3.76 -1.64
N ASP A 52 -8.17 -4.36 -0.75
CA ASP A 52 -8.51 -4.54 0.67
C ASP A 52 -7.72 -3.57 1.57
N ALA A 53 -7.73 -3.83 2.88
CA ALA A 53 -7.07 -2.95 3.85
C ALA A 53 -5.55 -2.97 3.74
N ARG A 54 -4.94 -4.08 3.28
CA ARG A 54 -3.49 -4.19 3.08
C ARG A 54 -3.04 -3.31 1.94
N VAL A 55 -3.78 -3.35 0.82
CA VAL A 55 -3.49 -2.48 -0.34
C VAL A 55 -3.65 -1.01 0.04
N LEU A 56 -4.72 -0.65 0.75
CA LEU A 56 -4.91 0.73 1.19
C LEU A 56 -3.83 1.18 2.17
N ALA A 57 -3.45 0.33 3.13
CA ALA A 57 -2.37 0.64 4.07
C ALA A 57 -1.06 0.88 3.32
N ALA A 58 -0.70 0.01 2.38
CA ALA A 58 0.50 0.16 1.56
C ALA A 58 0.48 1.48 0.76
N VAL A 59 -0.66 1.85 0.18
CA VAL A 59 -0.83 3.14 -0.53
C VAL A 59 -0.64 4.33 0.41
N VAL A 60 -1.28 4.32 1.58
CA VAL A 60 -1.18 5.42 2.54
C VAL A 60 0.26 5.55 3.04
N ASP A 61 0.90 4.43 3.36
CA ASP A 61 2.27 4.43 3.83
C ASP A 61 3.24 4.90 2.73
N SER A 62 3.20 4.30 1.53
CA SER A 62 4.18 4.56 0.47
C SER A 62 3.97 5.87 -0.28
N GLU A 63 2.73 6.30 -0.51
CA GLU A 63 2.43 7.46 -1.36
C GLU A 63 2.04 8.71 -0.57
N LEU A 64 1.53 8.56 0.66
CA LEU A 64 1.13 9.70 1.48
C LEU A 64 2.09 9.95 2.65
N LEU A 65 2.68 8.93 3.27
CA LEU A 65 3.52 9.12 4.47
C LEU A 65 5.02 8.98 4.21
N LEU A 66 5.43 8.28 3.15
CA LEU A 66 6.83 8.03 2.83
C LEU A 66 7.56 9.33 2.45
N GLY A 67 8.18 9.95 3.45
CA GLY A 67 9.08 11.08 3.28
C GLY A 67 10.52 10.60 3.28
N TYR A 68 11.09 10.37 2.10
CA TYR A 68 12.52 10.16 1.90
C TYR A 68 13.10 11.26 1.00
N ASP A 69 14.42 11.47 1.03
CA ASP A 69 15.08 12.43 0.16
C ASP A 69 14.80 12.10 -1.32
N GLY A 70 14.15 13.02 -2.04
CA GLY A 70 13.68 12.83 -3.42
C GLY A 70 12.24 12.35 -3.56
N SER A 71 11.50 12.10 -2.46
CA SER A 71 10.07 11.76 -2.51
C SER A 71 9.22 12.85 -3.16
N GLU A 72 9.62 14.12 -3.07
CA GLU A 72 8.99 15.26 -3.75
C GLU A 72 9.04 15.16 -5.29
N GLU A 73 9.89 14.29 -5.83
CA GLU A 73 10.02 14.02 -7.26
C GLU A 73 9.32 12.71 -7.68
N SER A 74 8.55 12.07 -6.80
CA SER A 74 7.92 10.77 -7.03
C SER A 74 6.45 10.72 -6.64
N GLY A 75 5.70 9.87 -7.33
CA GLY A 75 4.32 9.51 -6.98
C GLY A 75 3.37 10.70 -6.82
N LEU A 76 2.49 10.60 -5.82
CA LEU A 76 1.54 11.67 -5.45
C LEU A 76 2.25 12.93 -4.95
N LEU A 77 3.38 12.76 -4.28
CA LEU A 77 4.12 13.84 -3.64
C LEU A 77 4.82 14.75 -4.65
N ARG A 78 4.75 14.49 -5.96
CA ARG A 78 5.14 15.45 -7.01
C ARG A 78 4.31 16.73 -6.98
N ASP A 79 3.05 16.63 -6.60
CA ASP A 79 2.14 17.76 -6.54
C ASP A 79 2.40 18.57 -5.24
N PRO A 80 2.85 19.84 -5.34
CA PRO A 80 3.14 20.66 -4.17
C PRO A 80 1.90 20.90 -3.29
N ALA A 81 0.72 21.04 -3.90
CA ALA A 81 -0.52 21.28 -3.16
C ALA A 81 -0.95 20.03 -2.40
N LEU A 82 -0.68 18.84 -2.95
CA LEU A 82 -0.91 17.57 -2.26
C LEU A 82 0.06 17.42 -1.08
N ARG A 83 1.33 17.82 -1.23
CA ARG A 83 2.30 17.80 -0.12
C ARG A 83 1.87 18.71 1.03
N GLU A 84 1.44 19.93 0.72
CA GLU A 84 0.94 20.88 1.71
C GLU A 84 -0.28 20.32 2.46
N TRP A 85 -1.28 19.82 1.72
CA TRP A 85 -2.45 19.17 2.30
C TRP A 85 -2.07 17.96 3.17
N ARG A 86 -1.15 17.11 2.71
CA ARG A 86 -0.65 15.97 3.48
C ARG A 86 -0.04 16.43 4.79
N ASP A 87 0.80 17.46 4.76
CA ASP A 87 1.48 17.95 5.96
C ASP A 87 0.51 18.59 6.95
N GLU A 88 -0.52 19.28 6.47
CA GLU A 88 -1.60 19.84 7.28
C GLU A 88 -2.45 18.73 7.96
N HIS A 89 -2.69 17.61 7.27
CA HIS A 89 -3.50 16.49 7.76
C HIS A 89 -2.68 15.27 8.20
N ARG A 90 -1.39 15.46 8.49
CA ARG A 90 -0.45 14.34 8.66
C ARG A 90 -0.84 13.37 9.77
N ASP A 91 -1.41 13.88 10.85
CA ASP A 91 -1.82 13.04 11.98
C ASP A 91 -3.09 12.24 11.66
N GLU A 92 -4.06 12.81 10.95
CA GLU A 92 -5.23 12.07 10.45
C GLU A 92 -4.81 10.94 9.49
N ILE A 93 -3.83 11.18 8.63
CA ILE A 93 -3.29 10.17 7.70
C ILE A 93 -2.64 9.01 8.47
N LYS A 94 -1.90 9.30 9.55
CA LYS A 94 -1.32 8.26 10.42
C LYS A 94 -2.40 7.47 11.16
N GLU A 95 -3.44 8.13 11.67
CA GLU A 95 -4.57 7.46 12.33
C GLU A 95 -5.31 6.53 11.35
N LEU A 96 -5.53 6.99 10.12
CA LEU A 96 -6.07 6.16 9.05
C LEU A 96 -5.17 4.94 8.79
N LEU A 97 -3.85 5.12 8.70
CA LEU A 97 -2.94 3.99 8.51
C LEU A 97 -3.04 2.97 9.65
N GLN A 98 -3.10 3.42 10.90
CA GLN A 98 -3.29 2.53 12.05
C GLN A 98 -4.63 1.80 12.03
N GLN A 99 -5.70 2.46 11.58
CA GLN A 99 -6.98 1.79 11.35
C GLN A 99 -6.86 0.71 10.27
N LEU A 100 -6.23 1.03 9.14
CA LEU A 100 -6.06 0.08 8.03
C LEU A 100 -5.21 -1.13 8.42
N HIS A 101 -4.18 -0.95 9.26
CA HIS A 101 -3.44 -2.08 9.83
C HIS A 101 -4.33 -2.98 10.69
N ARG A 102 -5.14 -2.41 11.59
CA ARG A 102 -6.09 -3.19 12.39
C ARG A 102 -7.11 -3.95 11.53
N GLU A 103 -7.60 -3.33 10.45
CA GLU A 103 -8.48 -3.99 9.49
C GLU A 103 -7.74 -5.11 8.73
N ALA A 104 -6.48 -4.88 8.35
CA ALA A 104 -5.66 -5.86 7.65
C ALA A 104 -5.32 -7.09 8.52
N ASP A 105 -5.08 -6.88 9.82
CA ASP A 105 -4.83 -7.94 10.80
C ASP A 105 -6.05 -8.85 11.02
N ALA A 106 -7.25 -8.33 10.76
CA ALA A 106 -8.49 -9.11 10.83
C ALA A 106 -8.76 -9.93 9.55
N LEU A 107 -7.99 -9.73 8.48
CA LEU A 107 -8.14 -10.49 7.24
C LEU A 107 -7.42 -11.86 7.34
N PRO A 108 -7.95 -12.91 6.69
CA PRO A 108 -7.25 -14.19 6.58
C PRO A 108 -5.85 -14.01 5.98
N PRO A 109 -4.82 -14.71 6.49
CA PRO A 109 -3.46 -14.57 5.97
C PRO A 109 -3.41 -14.84 4.47
N GLU A 110 -2.62 -14.05 3.74
CA GLU A 110 -2.41 -14.27 2.32
C GLU A 110 -1.63 -15.58 2.10
N PRO A 111 -2.03 -16.41 1.11
CA PRO A 111 -1.32 -17.64 0.84
C PRO A 111 0.08 -17.33 0.31
N MET A 112 1.09 -17.82 1.01
CA MET A 112 2.49 -17.62 0.63
C MET A 112 2.79 -18.32 -0.71
N THR A 113 3.32 -17.54 -1.66
CA THR A 113 3.78 -18.03 -2.96
C THR A 113 4.95 -19.01 -2.81
N GLU A 114 5.23 -19.81 -3.85
CA GLU A 114 6.42 -20.67 -3.83
C GLU A 114 7.71 -19.85 -3.81
N GLY A 115 7.75 -18.69 -4.48
CA GLY A 115 8.88 -17.77 -4.44
C GLY A 115 9.15 -17.26 -3.02
N GLU A 116 8.11 -16.79 -2.32
CA GLU A 116 8.23 -16.36 -0.92
C GLU A 116 8.66 -17.50 0.01
N ARG A 117 8.16 -18.72 -0.20
CA ARG A 117 8.62 -19.92 0.52
C ARG A 117 10.10 -20.20 0.31
N ILE A 118 10.59 -20.08 -0.92
CA ILE A 118 12.01 -20.27 -1.25
C ILE A 118 12.85 -19.21 -0.56
N LEU A 119 12.44 -17.94 -0.62
CA LEU A 119 13.13 -16.85 0.07
C LEU A 119 13.15 -17.07 1.59
N LEU A 120 12.01 -17.43 2.20
CA LEU A 120 11.92 -17.71 3.63
C LEU A 120 12.91 -18.79 4.08
N ARG A 121 13.00 -19.90 3.32
CA ARG A 121 13.98 -20.97 3.57
C ARG A 121 15.42 -20.49 3.36
N ALA A 122 15.67 -19.69 2.32
CA ALA A 122 17.01 -19.21 2.00
C ALA A 122 17.57 -18.23 3.04
N PHE A 123 16.69 -17.48 3.71
CA PHE A 123 17.08 -16.54 4.77
C PHE A 123 17.08 -17.16 6.18
N ASP A 124 16.89 -18.48 6.30
CA ASP A 124 16.93 -19.24 7.56
C ASP A 124 16.08 -18.58 8.67
N MET A 125 14.95 -17.95 8.27
CA MET A 125 13.98 -17.35 9.20
C MET A 125 13.06 -18.43 9.81
N GLU A 126 13.58 -19.65 10.04
CA GLU A 126 12.99 -20.66 10.93
C GLU A 126 13.25 -20.31 12.41
N GLY A 127 13.10 -19.04 12.76
CA GLY A 127 13.21 -18.56 14.14
C GLY A 127 11.86 -18.67 14.85
N SER A 128 11.58 -19.84 15.43
CA SER A 128 10.56 -20.08 16.47
C SER A 128 9.10 -19.75 16.11
N LEU A 129 8.46 -20.67 15.37
CA LEU A 129 7.01 -20.91 15.49
C LEU A 129 6.75 -22.25 16.19
N ASP A 130 7.53 -22.55 17.23
CA ASP A 130 7.23 -23.61 18.19
C ASP A 130 6.74 -22.96 19.51
N ASP A 131 5.42 -23.08 19.71
CA ASP A 131 4.67 -23.19 20.97
C ASP A 131 5.32 -22.74 22.31
N ALA A 132 4.76 -21.67 22.89
CA ALA A 132 4.40 -21.56 24.32
C ALA A 132 3.45 -20.36 24.58
#